data_AF-A0A7S2LDC7-F1
#
_entry.id   AF-A0A7S2LDC7-F1
#
_cell.length_a   1.000
_cell.length_b   1.000
_cell.length_c   1.000
_cell.angle_alpha   90.00
_cell.angle_beta   90.00
_cell.angle_gamma   90.00
#
_symmetry.space_group_name_H-M   'P 1'
#
loop_
_entity.id
_entity.type
_entity.pdbx_description
1 polymer ?
#
loop_
_entity_poly.entity_id
_entity_poly.type
_entity_poly.pdbx_seq_one_letter_code
_entity_poly.pdbx_strand_id
1 'polypeptide(L)'
;MASSSEDEAVQLLLSRIDAIEKSSWTTVANNNNKQQKKKQSNDEVNVNITPQMRCARRHVQNSLCYSSRWRLCPPDYYTLTLDERKVILGASCVSQLCKACLFENKNYKPTDGSVVDPTNSQYYLVVVQYVESIDMKKLASELRGLRPSGPKRLDPNYFSDMR
;
A
#
# COMPACT_ATOMS: atom_id res chain seq x y z
N MET A 1 21.73 -35.11 -19.44
CA MET A 1 22.53 -34.54 -18.33
C MET A 1 22.69 -33.00 -18.38
N ALA A 2 22.12 -32.29 -19.36
CA ALA A 2 22.26 -30.83 -19.46
C ALA A 2 21.30 -30.02 -18.56
N SER A 3 20.15 -30.59 -18.14
CA SER A 3 19.12 -29.86 -17.38
C SER A 3 19.57 -29.41 -15.99
N SER A 4 20.40 -30.21 -15.30
CA SER A 4 20.81 -29.92 -13.92
C SER A 4 21.68 -28.68 -13.78
N SER A 5 22.46 -28.32 -14.80
CA SER A 5 23.34 -27.14 -14.76
C SER A 5 22.58 -25.85 -15.04
N GLU A 6 21.55 -25.90 -15.89
CA GLU A 6 20.69 -24.75 -16.17
C GLU A 6 19.79 -24.44 -14.97
N ASP A 7 19.23 -25.48 -14.33
CA ASP A 7 18.43 -25.34 -13.11
C ASP A 7 19.26 -24.72 -11.97
N GLU A 8 20.51 -25.15 -11.77
CA GLU A 8 21.40 -24.59 -10.75
C GLU A 8 21.72 -23.11 -11.01
N ALA A 9 21.98 -22.75 -12.27
CA ALA A 9 22.20 -21.36 -12.67
C ALA A 9 20.96 -20.48 -12.46
N VAL A 10 19.76 -20.99 -12.78
CA VAL A 10 18.50 -20.29 -12.52
C VAL A 10 18.29 -20.07 -11.02
N GLN A 11 18.55 -21.07 -10.19
CA GLN A 11 18.42 -20.93 -8.73
C GLN A 11 19.43 -19.92 -8.15
N LEU A 12 20.65 -19.91 -8.66
CA LEU A 12 21.65 -18.92 -8.28
C LEU A 12 21.20 -17.50 -8.64
N LEU A 13 20.61 -17.30 -9.83
CA LEU A 13 20.08 -16.01 -10.23
C LEU A 13 18.89 -15.58 -9.35
N LEU A 14 17.97 -16.49 -9.05
CA LEU A 14 16.82 -16.22 -8.19
C LEU A 14 17.26 -15.81 -6.78
N SER A 15 18.21 -16.53 -6.18
CA SER A 15 18.75 -16.19 -4.85
C SER A 15 19.43 -14.82 -4.84
N ARG A 16 20.16 -14.47 -5.91
CA ARG A 16 20.80 -13.16 -6.04
C ARG A 16 19.78 -12.03 -6.22
N ILE A 17 18.72 -12.26 -7.00
CA ILE A 17 17.60 -11.32 -7.14
C ILE A 17 16.95 -11.09 -5.78
N ASP A 18 16.66 -12.15 -5.02
CA ASP A 18 16.07 -12.03 -3.69
C ASP A 18 16.99 -11.31 -2.70
N ALA A 19 18.31 -11.50 -2.77
CA ALA A 19 19.26 -10.76 -1.94
C ALA A 19 19.28 -9.25 -2.27
N ILE A 20 19.24 -8.89 -3.56
CA ILE A 20 19.16 -7.49 -4.02
C ILE A 20 17.81 -6.87 -3.64
N GLU A 21 16.73 -7.64 -3.75
CA GLU A 21 15.42 -7.21 -3.27
C GLU A 21 15.51 -6.92 -1.77
N LYS A 22 15.94 -7.88 -0.94
CA LYS A 22 16.07 -7.72 0.51
C LYS A 22 16.92 -6.51 0.91
N SER A 23 18.03 -6.24 0.23
CA SER A 23 18.86 -5.06 0.52
C SER A 23 18.21 -3.72 0.13
N SER A 24 17.27 -3.74 -0.82
CA SER A 24 16.49 -2.56 -1.21
C SER A 24 15.43 -2.18 -0.17
N TRP A 25 15.09 -3.10 0.74
CA TRP A 25 14.19 -2.82 1.86
C TRP A 25 15.00 -2.37 3.07
N THR A 26 14.72 -1.16 3.56
CA THR A 26 15.42 -0.66 4.74
C THR A 26 14.83 -1.29 6.00
N THR A 27 15.57 -2.18 6.64
CA THR A 27 15.23 -2.69 7.98
C THR A 27 15.35 -1.55 9.00
N VAL A 28 14.36 -1.41 9.88
CA VAL A 28 14.49 -0.51 11.03
C VAL A 28 15.48 -1.16 11.99
N ALA A 29 16.72 -0.66 12.01
CA ALA A 29 17.63 -0.94 13.11
C ALA A 29 17.01 -0.35 14.38
N ASN A 30 16.60 -1.20 15.32
CA ASN A 30 16.11 -0.81 16.64
C ASN A 30 17.23 -0.05 17.38
N ASN A 31 17.29 1.27 17.22
CA ASN A 31 18.27 2.11 17.91
C ASN A 31 17.79 2.61 19.29
N ASN A 32 16.64 2.15 19.76
CA ASN A 32 16.12 2.50 21.08
C ASN A 32 16.37 1.35 22.07
N ASN A 33 17.62 1.24 22.54
CA ASN A 33 18.01 0.88 23.91
C ASN A 33 19.50 0.51 23.99
N LYS A 34 20.36 1.51 24.21
CA LYS A 34 21.75 1.29 24.63
C LYS A 34 21.89 0.71 26.06
N GLN A 35 20.79 0.33 26.71
CA GLN A 35 20.80 -0.35 28.01
C GLN A 35 19.83 -1.53 28.04
N GLN A 36 20.00 -2.51 27.16
CA GLN A 36 19.55 -3.89 27.38
C GLN A 36 20.34 -4.85 26.47
N LYS A 37 21.67 -4.77 26.55
CA LYS A 37 22.57 -5.78 25.99
C LYS A 37 22.57 -7.02 26.90
N LYS A 38 21.52 -7.84 26.83
CA LYS A 38 21.60 -9.26 27.20
C LYS A 38 20.40 -10.02 26.65
N LYS A 39 20.72 -10.90 25.70
CA LYS A 39 19.91 -12.04 25.26
C LYS A 39 18.74 -11.69 24.32
N GLN A 40 19.06 -11.37 23.07
CA GLN A 40 18.16 -11.66 21.95
C GLN A 40 18.93 -12.48 20.92
N SER A 41 18.41 -13.68 20.67
CA SER A 41 18.82 -14.60 19.62
C SER A 41 18.88 -13.87 18.28
N ASN A 42 19.85 -14.28 17.46
CA ASN A 42 19.94 -13.97 16.04
C ASN A 42 18.78 -14.63 15.27
N ASP A 43 17.54 -14.31 15.62
CA ASP A 43 16.41 -14.61 14.75
C ASP A 43 16.36 -13.51 13.70
N GLU A 44 17.20 -13.65 12.68
CA GLU A 44 17.00 -12.95 11.42
C GLU A 44 15.57 -13.26 10.98
N VAL A 45 14.67 -12.29 11.16
CA VAL A 45 13.31 -12.38 10.64
C VAL A 45 13.48 -12.56 9.13
N ASN A 46 13.31 -13.78 8.64
CA ASN A 46 13.40 -14.10 7.23
C ASN A 46 12.16 -13.51 6.55
N VAL A 47 12.24 -12.23 6.20
CA VAL A 47 11.13 -11.53 5.59
C VAL A 47 10.94 -12.06 4.18
N ASN A 48 9.80 -12.73 3.97
CA ASN A 48 9.40 -13.23 2.66
C ASN A 48 8.81 -12.07 1.83
N ILE A 49 9.55 -11.63 0.80
CA ILE A 49 9.10 -10.59 -0.12
C ILE A 49 8.13 -11.21 -1.12
N THR A 50 6.85 -10.85 -1.02
CA THR A 50 5.81 -11.43 -1.87
C THR A 50 5.86 -10.87 -3.30
N PRO A 51 5.34 -11.60 -4.31
CA PRO A 51 5.20 -11.08 -5.67
C PRO A 51 4.42 -9.76 -5.74
N GLN A 52 3.42 -9.58 -4.88
CA GLN A 52 2.60 -8.36 -4.80
C GLN A 52 3.44 -7.16 -4.32
N MET A 53 4.31 -7.36 -3.32
CA MET A 53 5.24 -6.32 -2.87
C MET A 53 6.21 -5.91 -3.98
N ARG A 54 6.76 -6.89 -4.71
CA ARG A 54 7.64 -6.62 -5.87
C ARG A 54 6.90 -5.84 -6.96
N CYS A 55 5.66 -6.21 -7.25
CA CYS A 55 4.82 -5.53 -8.24
C CYS A 55 4.57 -4.07 -7.86
N ALA A 56 4.17 -3.81 -6.62
CA ALA A 56 3.94 -2.45 -6.12
C ALA A 56 5.21 -1.58 -6.21
N ARG A 57 6.37 -2.14 -5.82
CA ARG A 57 7.67 -1.46 -5.93
C ARG A 57 8.02 -1.11 -7.36
N ARG A 58 7.89 -2.07 -8.28
CA ARG A 58 8.15 -1.86 -9.70
C ARG A 58 7.23 -0.79 -10.30
N HIS A 59 5.96 -0.77 -9.90
CA HIS A 59 5.01 0.25 -10.35
C HIS A 59 5.46 1.66 -9.95
N VAL A 60 5.93 1.85 -8.71
CA VAL A 60 6.45 3.14 -8.22
C VAL A 60 7.73 3.56 -8.96
N GLN A 61 8.61 2.60 -9.28
CA GLN A 61 9.81 2.88 -10.07
C GLN A 61 9.47 3.28 -11.51
N ASN A 62 8.50 2.60 -12.12
CA ASN A 62 8.04 2.88 -13.47
C ASN A 62 7.25 4.19 -13.57
N SER A 63 6.63 4.66 -12.48
CA SER A 63 5.94 5.96 -12.44
C SER A 63 6.88 7.15 -12.26
N LEU A 64 8.20 6.94 -12.39
CA LEU A 64 9.25 7.96 -12.23
C LEU A 64 9.27 8.57 -10.81
N CYS A 65 8.74 7.85 -9.81
CA CYS A 65 8.79 8.27 -8.40
C CYS A 65 10.10 7.79 -7.76
N TYR A 66 11.17 8.55 -8.02
CA TYR A 66 12.53 8.19 -7.59
C TYR A 66 12.82 8.45 -6.10
N SER A 67 11.96 9.22 -5.42
CA SER A 67 12.12 9.57 -4.01
C SER A 67 11.23 8.73 -3.08
N SER A 68 11.14 7.42 -3.32
CA SER A 68 10.38 6.49 -2.48
C SER A 68 11.30 5.64 -1.60
N ARG A 69 10.88 5.40 -0.35
CA ARG A 69 11.59 4.53 0.59
C ARG A 69 10.65 3.45 1.10
N TRP A 70 11.05 2.20 0.89
CA TRP A 70 10.29 1.04 1.31
C TRP A 70 10.81 0.53 2.66
N ARG A 71 9.88 0.28 3.58
CA ARG A 71 10.15 -0.16 4.96
C ARG A 71 9.47 -1.49 5.20
N LEU A 72 10.23 -2.46 5.67
CA LEU A 72 9.65 -3.69 6.21
C LEU A 72 9.16 -3.41 7.62
N CYS A 73 7.90 -3.75 7.85
CA CYS A 73 7.26 -3.59 9.14
C CYS A 73 7.25 -4.95 9.87
N PRO A 74 7.32 -4.96 11.20
CA PRO A 74 7.26 -6.19 11.97
C PRO A 74 5.87 -6.86 11.82
N PRO A 75 5.74 -8.18 12.07
CA PRO A 75 4.48 -8.90 11.91
C PRO A 75 3.31 -8.33 12.72
N ASP A 76 3.61 -7.74 13.88
CA ASP A 76 2.67 -7.12 14.81
C ASP A 76 2.43 -5.63 14.51
N TYR A 77 2.87 -5.10 13.36
CA TYR A 77 2.79 -3.68 13.03
C TYR A 77 1.41 -3.03 13.27
N TYR A 78 0.33 -3.76 12.96
CA TYR A 78 -1.03 -3.24 13.14
C TYR A 78 -1.56 -3.30 14.58
N THR A 79 -0.86 -3.95 15.51
CA THR A 79 -1.17 -3.89 16.95
C THR A 79 -0.46 -2.74 17.64
N LEU A 80 0.58 -2.18 17.03
CA LEU A 80 1.33 -1.03 17.55
C LEU A 80 0.51 0.26 17.53
N THR A 81 0.85 1.19 18.42
CA THR A 81 0.31 2.56 18.43
C THR A 81 0.76 3.35 17.20
N LEU A 82 0.05 4.43 16.85
CA LEU A 82 0.42 5.27 15.71
C LEU A 82 1.79 5.94 15.88
N ASP A 83 2.18 6.28 17.11
CA ASP A 83 3.51 6.85 17.39
C ASP A 83 4.64 5.85 17.17
N GLU A 84 4.45 4.59 17.54
CA GLU A 84 5.42 3.53 17.26
C GLU A 84 5.54 3.28 15.75
N ARG A 85 4.40 3.21 15.04
CA ARG A 85 4.38 3.07 13.58
C ARG A 85 5.07 4.24 12.87
N LYS A 86 4.88 5.46 13.35
CA LYS A 86 5.55 6.67 12.85
C LYS A 86 7.07 6.51 12.91
N VAL A 87 7.60 6.01 14.02
CA VAL A 87 9.03 5.77 14.19
C VAL A 87 9.53 4.71 13.19
N ILE A 88 8.81 3.59 13.05
CA ILE A 88 9.15 2.51 12.11
C ILE A 88 9.19 3.02 10.66
N LEU A 89 8.19 3.82 10.27
CA LEU A 89 8.09 4.38 8.92
C LEU A 89 9.02 5.58 8.69
N GLY A 90 9.58 6.17 9.75
CA GLY A 90 10.44 7.35 9.68
C GLY A 90 9.69 8.63 9.34
N ALA A 91 8.41 8.73 9.71
CA ALA A 91 7.61 9.95 9.55
C ALA A 91 7.91 10.96 10.67
N SER A 92 7.79 12.25 10.41
CA SER A 92 8.07 13.29 11.42
C SER A 92 6.95 13.44 12.45
N CYS A 93 5.71 13.17 12.04
CA CYS A 93 4.52 13.25 12.88
C CYS A 93 3.48 12.20 12.46
N VAL A 94 2.51 11.93 13.34
CA VAL A 94 1.48 10.91 13.08
C VAL A 94 0.55 11.31 11.92
N SER A 95 0.34 12.62 11.68
CA SER A 95 -0.49 13.10 10.58
C SER A 95 0.10 12.84 9.18
N GLN A 96 1.39 12.50 9.06
CA GLN A 96 1.97 12.04 7.80
C GLN A 96 1.68 10.57 7.49
N LEU A 97 1.16 9.81 8.46
CA LEU A 97 0.76 8.43 8.22
C LEU A 97 -0.58 8.41 7.50
N CYS A 98 -0.64 7.71 6.37
CA CYS A 98 -1.87 7.52 5.60
C CYS A 98 -2.28 6.05 5.57
N LYS A 99 -3.59 5.81 5.45
CA LYS A 99 -4.21 4.54 5.12
C LYS A 99 -4.92 4.65 3.78
N ALA A 100 -4.97 3.54 3.05
CA ALA A 100 -5.78 3.42 1.83
C ALA A 100 -7.01 2.57 2.16
N CYS A 101 -8.20 3.11 1.88
CA CYS A 101 -9.48 2.48 2.11
C CYS A 101 -10.15 2.23 0.76
N LEU A 102 -10.52 0.98 0.49
CA LEU A 102 -11.23 0.60 -0.73
C LEU A 102 -12.74 0.60 -0.44
N PHE A 103 -13.49 1.38 -1.22
CA PHE A 103 -14.95 1.47 -1.13
C PHE A 103 -15.61 0.89 -2.37
N GLU A 104 -16.70 0.17 -2.18
CA GLU A 104 -17.53 -0.35 -3.27
C GLU A 104 -18.72 0.57 -3.57
N ASN A 105 -18.87 0.92 -4.84
CA ASN A 105 -20.05 1.59 -5.36
C ASN A 105 -21.10 0.56 -5.80
N LYS A 106 -22.04 0.27 -4.91
CA LYS A 106 -23.11 -0.72 -5.16
C LYS A 106 -24.09 -0.33 -6.26
N ASN A 107 -24.16 0.95 -6.62
CA ASN A 107 -25.03 1.44 -7.68
C ASN A 107 -24.34 1.45 -9.04
N TYR A 108 -23.06 1.04 -9.10
CA TYR A 108 -22.34 0.85 -10.35
C TYR A 108 -23.11 -0.09 -11.28
N LYS A 109 -23.25 0.32 -12.53
CA LYS A 109 -23.77 -0.51 -13.61
C LYS A 109 -22.71 -0.56 -14.70
N PRO A 110 -22.33 -1.76 -15.17
CA PRO A 110 -21.47 -1.88 -16.34
C PRO A 110 -22.10 -1.09 -17.48
N THR A 111 -21.33 -0.20 -18.09
CA THR A 111 -21.75 0.45 -19.32
C THR A 111 -21.41 -0.50 -20.46
N ASP A 112 -22.32 -0.69 -21.42
CA ASP A 112 -22.12 -1.60 -22.58
C ASP A 112 -21.00 -1.15 -23.56
N GLY A 113 -20.13 -0.23 -23.14
CA GLY A 113 -19.07 0.36 -23.97
C GLY A 113 -17.72 0.37 -23.28
N SER A 114 -16.66 0.52 -24.07
CA SER A 114 -15.25 0.57 -23.64
C SER A 114 -14.85 1.82 -22.85
N VAL A 115 -15.80 2.71 -22.55
CA VAL A 115 -15.52 3.99 -21.90
C VAL A 115 -15.58 3.81 -20.39
N VAL A 116 -14.41 3.83 -19.75
CA VAL A 116 -14.29 3.86 -18.29
C VAL A 116 -14.68 5.25 -17.79
N ASP A 117 -15.70 5.32 -16.94
CA ASP A 117 -16.13 6.56 -16.30
C ASP A 117 -15.54 6.67 -14.87
N PRO A 118 -14.48 7.46 -14.65
CA PRO A 118 -13.85 7.58 -13.34
C PRO A 118 -14.78 8.21 -12.28
N THR A 119 -15.85 8.89 -12.70
CA THR A 119 -16.85 9.48 -11.79
C THR A 119 -17.97 8.52 -11.40
N ASN A 120 -18.00 7.32 -12.02
CA ASN A 120 -18.89 6.22 -11.66
C ASN A 120 -18.15 4.88 -11.75
N SER A 121 -17.05 4.76 -10.99
CA SER A 121 -16.30 3.51 -10.89
C SER A 121 -16.97 2.53 -9.93
N GLN A 122 -16.74 1.23 -10.13
CA GLN A 122 -17.19 0.18 -9.21
C GLN A 122 -16.47 0.27 -7.86
N TYR A 123 -15.20 0.65 -7.88
CA TYR A 123 -14.38 0.75 -6.67
C TYR A 123 -13.68 2.10 -6.61
N TYR A 124 -13.62 2.67 -5.41
CA TYR A 124 -12.88 3.89 -5.10
C TYR A 124 -11.83 3.60 -4.05
N LEU A 125 -10.57 3.85 -4.37
CA LEU A 125 -9.47 3.81 -3.40
C LEU A 125 -9.27 5.22 -2.83
N VAL A 126 -9.57 5.40 -1.56
CA VAL A 126 -9.47 6.68 -0.86
C VAL A 126 -8.27 6.64 0.08
N VAL A 127 -7.34 7.58 -0.07
CA VAL A 127 -6.15 7.69 0.77
C VAL A 127 -6.35 8.83 1.76
N VAL A 128 -6.30 8.52 3.06
CA VAL A 128 -6.57 9.50 4.13
C VAL A 128 -5.55 9.34 5.26
N GLN A 129 -5.35 10.39 6.05
CA GLN A 129 -4.46 10.32 7.21
C GLN A 129 -5.02 9.37 8.28
N TYR A 130 -4.15 8.67 9.01
CA TYR A 130 -4.58 7.74 10.07
C TYR A 130 -5.39 8.41 11.18
N VAL A 131 -5.09 9.68 11.47
CA VAL A 131 -5.78 10.48 12.50
C VAL A 131 -7.16 10.96 12.06
N GLU A 132 -7.49 10.85 10.78
CA GLU A 132 -8.74 11.33 10.21
C GLU A 132 -9.74 10.18 10.02
N SER A 133 -11.02 10.54 10.15
CA SER A 133 -12.15 9.71 9.75
C SER A 133 -12.67 10.14 8.38
N ILE A 134 -13.24 9.19 7.65
CA ILE A 134 -13.80 9.47 6.32
C ILE A 134 -15.24 9.92 6.50
N ASP A 135 -15.54 11.16 6.13
CA ASP A 135 -16.92 11.64 6.01
C ASP A 135 -17.51 11.14 4.69
N MET A 136 -18.34 10.08 4.80
CA MET A 136 -18.99 9.46 3.65
C MET A 136 -19.95 10.39 2.92
N LYS A 137 -20.61 11.32 3.63
CA LYS A 137 -21.54 12.27 3.00
C LYS A 137 -20.76 13.29 2.17
N LYS A 138 -19.64 13.77 2.72
CA LYS A 138 -18.75 14.66 1.99
C LYS A 138 -18.15 13.94 0.78
N LEU A 139 -17.62 12.72 0.95
CA LEU A 139 -17.07 11.92 -0.14
C LEU A 139 -18.11 11.72 -1.27
N ALA A 140 -19.34 11.32 -0.94
CA ALA A 140 -20.44 11.18 -1.90
C ALA A 140 -20.73 12.49 -2.65
N SER A 141 -20.74 13.62 -1.92
CA SER A 141 -20.94 14.94 -2.51
C SER A 141 -19.82 15.33 -3.47
N GLU A 142 -18.55 15.11 -3.08
CA GLU A 142 -17.38 15.41 -3.90
C GLU A 142 -17.35 14.55 -5.18
N LEU A 143 -17.60 13.23 -5.06
CA LEU A 143 -17.69 12.33 -6.22
C LEU A 143 -18.79 12.76 -7.19
N ARG A 144 -19.97 13.15 -6.68
CA ARG A 144 -21.05 13.73 -7.49
C ARG A 144 -20.67 15.09 -8.08
N GLY A 145 -19.80 15.83 -7.40
CA GLY A 145 -19.25 17.13 -7.80
C GLY A 145 -18.28 17.06 -8.98
N LEU A 146 -17.66 15.90 -9.20
CA LEU A 146 -16.81 15.67 -10.39
C LEU A 146 -17.58 15.74 -11.71
N ARG A 147 -18.92 15.64 -11.66
CA ARG A 147 -19.80 15.81 -12.82
C ARG A 147 -20.40 17.22 -12.86
N PRO A 148 -20.49 17.84 -14.05
CA PRO A 148 -21.17 19.11 -14.20
C PRO A 148 -22.65 18.99 -13.81
N SER A 149 -23.23 20.08 -13.32
CA SER A 149 -24.67 20.16 -13.07
C SER A 149 -25.45 19.91 -14.36
N GLY A 150 -26.51 19.10 -14.28
CA GLY A 150 -27.33 18.76 -15.43
C GLY A 150 -27.88 17.32 -15.35
N PRO A 151 -28.55 16.86 -16.42
CA PRO A 151 -29.27 15.58 -16.44
C PRO A 151 -28.34 14.35 -16.34
N LYS A 152 -27.05 14.51 -16.61
CA LYS A 152 -26.04 13.43 -16.49
C LYS A 152 -25.41 13.34 -15.10
N ARG A 153 -25.77 14.26 -14.19
CA ARG A 153 -25.27 14.23 -12.82
C ARG A 153 -26.00 13.12 -12.04
N LEU A 154 -25.23 12.36 -11.28
CA LEU A 154 -25.78 11.28 -10.45
C LEU A 154 -26.72 11.85 -9.38
N ASP A 155 -27.68 11.05 -8.94
CA ASP A 155 -28.62 11.41 -7.89
C ASP A 155 -27.89 11.76 -6.57
N PRO A 156 -28.37 12.72 -5.76
CA PRO A 156 -27.78 13.03 -4.47
C PRO A 156 -27.57 11.85 -3.54
N ASN A 157 -28.43 10.83 -3.61
CA ASN A 157 -28.36 9.63 -2.80
C ASN A 157 -27.66 8.47 -3.52
N TYR A 158 -27.09 8.68 -4.71
CA TYR A 158 -26.47 7.62 -5.50
C TYR A 158 -25.33 6.88 -4.78
N PHE A 159 -24.64 7.52 -3.83
CA PHE A 159 -23.56 6.90 -3.06
C PHE A 159 -23.94 6.63 -1.59
N SER A 160 -25.23 6.61 -1.24
CA SER A 160 -25.67 6.41 0.16
C SER A 160 -25.25 5.06 0.75
N ASP A 161 -25.13 4.04 -0.10
CA ASP A 161 -24.81 2.66 0.30
C ASP A 161 -23.33 2.30 0.10
N MET A 162 -22.46 3.28 -0.15
CA MET A 162 -21.02 3.08 -0.30
C MET A 162 -20.44 2.57 1.03
N ARG A 163 -19.65 1.50 0.97
CA ARG A 163 -19.01 0.87 2.14
C ARG A 163 -17.61 0.39 1.81
#